data_AF-A0A938G9P8-F1
#
_entry.id   AF-A0A938G9P8-F1
#
_cell.length_a   1.000
_cell.length_b   1.000
_cell.length_c   1.000
_cell.angle_alpha   90.00
_cell.angle_beta   90.00
_cell.angle_gamma   90.00
#
_symmetry.space_group_name_H-M   'P 1'
#
loop_
_entity.id
_entity.type
_entity.pdbx_description
1 polymer ?
#
loop_
_entity_poly.entity_id
_entity_poly.type
_entity_poly.pdbx_seq_one_letter_code
_entity_poly.pdbx_strand_id
1 'polypeptide(L)'
;MNSKQKTVRIIGMLVVVLAALFPPWRLIVDEGGAQQVSSLGFHPLWNPPTPEVAVESEQTAANSRINLLQLGVELGILLVVVNGAVYLLKDKEQALAED
;
A
#
# COMPACT_ATOMS: atom_id res chain seq x y z
N MET A 1 -21.85 17.39 5.52
CA MET A 1 -21.21 16.30 4.75
C MET A 1 -22.31 15.42 4.21
N ASN A 2 -22.50 15.41 2.90
CA ASN A 2 -23.60 14.70 2.24
C ASN A 2 -23.32 13.18 2.16
N SER A 3 -24.33 12.41 1.74
CA SER A 3 -24.21 10.95 1.62
C SER A 3 -23.11 10.52 0.66
N LYS A 4 -22.86 11.28 -0.43
CA LYS A 4 -21.81 10.95 -1.41
C LYS A 4 -20.41 11.12 -0.82
N GLN A 5 -20.13 12.24 -0.16
CA GLN A 5 -18.86 12.49 0.56
C GLN A 5 -18.64 11.45 1.66
N LYS A 6 -19.71 11.08 2.40
CA LYS A 6 -19.65 10.04 3.43
C LYS A 6 -19.28 8.68 2.83
N THR A 7 -19.91 8.29 1.71
CA THR A 7 -19.58 7.04 1.01
C THR A 7 -18.13 7.02 0.51
N VAL A 8 -17.67 8.08 -0.15
CA VAL A 8 -16.27 8.18 -0.61
C VAL A 8 -15.29 8.08 0.55
N ARG A 9 -15.59 8.73 1.68
CA ARG A 9 -14.74 8.67 2.87
C ARG A 9 -14.69 7.26 3.47
N ILE A 10 -15.83 6.56 3.53
CA ILE A 10 -15.89 5.18 4.05
C ILE A 10 -15.11 4.23 3.14
N ILE A 11 -15.35 4.29 1.82
CA ILE A 11 -14.64 3.45 0.84
C ILE A 11 -13.15 3.75 0.89
N GLY A 12 -12.76 5.03 0.91
CA GLY A 12 -11.38 5.44 1.02
C GLY A 12 -10.70 4.91 2.28
N MET A 13 -11.38 4.96 3.43
CA MET A 13 -10.86 4.39 4.68
C MET A 13 -10.70 2.87 4.58
N LEU A 14 -11.65 2.16 3.97
CA LEU A 14 -11.54 0.72 3.73
C LEU A 14 -10.33 0.39 2.84
N VAL A 15 -10.10 1.15 1.77
CA VAL A 15 -8.94 0.95 0.89
C VAL A 15 -7.63 1.18 1.64
N VAL A 16 -7.54 2.22 2.47
CA VAL A 16 -6.36 2.49 3.31
C VAL A 16 -6.10 1.34 4.28
N VAL A 17 -7.14 0.81 4.93
CA VAL A 17 -7.00 -0.34 5.84
C VAL A 17 -6.54 -1.57 5.07
N LEU A 18 -7.11 -1.84 3.89
CA LEU A 18 -6.68 -2.97 3.06
C LEU A 18 -5.22 -2.82 2.61
N ALA A 19 -4.79 -1.65 2.16
CA ALA A 19 -3.39 -1.40 1.79
C ALA A 19 -2.43 -1.62 2.98
N ALA A 20 -2.85 -1.26 4.20
CA ALA A 20 -2.07 -1.54 5.41
C ALA A 20 -2.03 -3.03 5.77
N LEU A 21 -3.12 -3.77 5.55
CA LEU A 21 -3.19 -5.22 5.82
C LEU A 21 -2.46 -6.06 4.77
N PHE A 22 -2.34 -5.56 3.54
CA PHE A 22 -1.66 -6.21 2.42
C PHE A 22 -0.48 -5.34 1.95
N PRO A 23 0.58 -5.17 2.77
CA PRO A 23 1.68 -4.31 2.40
C PRO A 23 2.52 -4.91 1.26
N PRO A 24 3.32 -4.07 0.57
CA PRO A 24 4.29 -4.53 -0.40
C PRO A 24 5.46 -5.24 0.30
N TRP A 25 5.70 -6.49 -0.09
CA TRP A 25 6.82 -7.31 0.36
C TRP A 25 7.98 -7.24 -0.64
N ARG A 26 9.19 -7.36 -0.11
CA ARG A 26 10.41 -7.46 -0.88
C ARG A 26 11.29 -8.59 -0.35
N LEU A 27 12.00 -9.23 -1.27
CA LEU A 27 13.05 -10.17 -0.96
C LEU A 27 14.37 -9.42 -0.93
N ILE A 28 15.16 -9.65 0.12
CA ILE A 28 16.55 -9.20 0.20
C ILE A 28 17.42 -10.44 0.22
N VAL A 29 18.27 -10.57 -0.79
CA VAL A 29 19.24 -11.66 -0.93
C VAL A 29 20.64 -11.05 -0.81
N ASP A 30 21.46 -11.58 0.10
CA ASP A 30 22.86 -11.19 0.24
C ASP A 30 23.73 -12.26 -0.40
N GLU A 31 24.27 -11.95 -1.58
CA GLU A 31 25.19 -12.83 -2.32
C GLU A 31 26.56 -12.16 -2.36
N GLY A 32 27.50 -12.64 -1.55
CA GLY A 32 28.90 -12.23 -1.61
C GLY A 32 29.16 -10.73 -1.36
N GLY A 33 28.28 -10.05 -0.61
CA GLY A 33 28.40 -8.63 -0.29
C GLY A 33 27.61 -7.69 -1.22
N ALA A 34 26.89 -8.23 -2.20
CA ALA A 34 25.93 -7.48 -3.01
C ALA A 34 24.49 -7.81 -2.56
N GLN A 35 23.76 -6.78 -2.11
CA GLN A 35 22.34 -6.92 -1.78
C GLN A 35 21.50 -6.81 -3.04
N GLN A 36 20.84 -7.91 -3.41
CA GLN A 36 19.79 -7.90 -4.43
C GLN A 36 18.44 -7.73 -3.76
N VAL A 37 17.67 -6.74 -4.22
CA VAL A 37 16.32 -6.46 -3.72
C VAL A 37 15.32 -6.75 -4.85
N SER A 38 14.42 -7.70 -4.63
CA SER A 38 13.35 -8.04 -5.56
C SER A 38 11.98 -7.79 -4.92
N SER A 39 10.98 -7.41 -5.72
CA SER A 39 9.61 -7.24 -5.23
C SER A 39 8.90 -8.61 -5.16
N LEU A 40 8.27 -8.90 -4.03
CA LEU A 40 7.43 -10.08 -3.84
C LEU A 40 5.93 -9.74 -3.99
N GLY A 41 5.59 -8.48 -4.33
CA GLY A 41 4.21 -8.05 -4.48
C GLY A 41 3.48 -7.83 -3.16
N PHE A 42 2.15 -7.87 -3.18
CA PHE A 42 1.29 -7.57 -2.04
C PHE A 42 0.78 -8.85 -1.39
N HIS A 43 1.10 -9.04 -0.12
CA HIS A 43 0.68 -10.21 0.65
C HIS A 43 0.15 -9.78 2.02
N PRO A 44 -0.82 -10.50 2.58
CA PRO A 44 -1.39 -10.17 3.87
C PRO A 44 -0.34 -10.30 4.99
N LEU A 45 -0.43 -9.43 5.99
CA LEU A 45 0.49 -9.42 7.15
C LEU A 45 0.56 -10.75 7.90
N TRP A 46 -0.54 -11.51 7.93
CA TRP A 46 -0.62 -12.80 8.63
C TRP A 46 -0.15 -14.00 7.80
N ASN A 47 0.13 -13.81 6.50
CA ASN A 47 0.67 -14.86 5.65
C ASN A 47 1.78 -14.28 4.75
N PRO A 48 2.98 -14.03 5.32
CA PRO A 48 4.09 -13.47 4.58
C PRO A 48 4.51 -14.40 3.43
N PRO A 49 4.98 -13.85 2.30
CA PRO A 49 5.46 -14.65 1.19
C PRO A 49 6.72 -15.41 1.61
N THR A 50 6.72 -16.72 1.39
CA THR A 50 7.92 -17.55 1.56
C THR A 50 8.85 -17.34 0.38
N PRO A 51 10.14 -17.04 0.60
CA PRO A 51 11.09 -16.95 -0.50
C PRO A 51 11.27 -18.32 -1.16
N GLU A 52 10.92 -18.41 -2.46
CA GLU A 52 11.12 -19.62 -3.29
C GLU A 52 12.58 -19.85 -3.70
N VAL A 53 13.51 -18.98 -3.28
CA VAL A 53 14.93 -19.12 -3.62
C VAL A 53 15.47 -20.35 -2.91
N ALA A 54 15.60 -21.40 -3.71
CA ALA A 54 16.11 -22.69 -3.36
C ALA A 54 17.43 -22.56 -2.59
N VAL A 55 17.48 -23.33 -1.50
CA VAL A 55 18.68 -23.66 -0.75
C VAL A 55 19.61 -24.45 -1.68
N GLU A 56 20.34 -23.77 -2.57
CA GLU A 56 21.45 -24.39 -3.32
C GLU A 56 22.82 -23.93 -2.82
N SER A 57 22.88 -22.90 -1.96
CA SER A 57 24.12 -22.51 -1.28
C SER A 57 23.86 -22.19 0.19
N GLU A 58 24.45 -22.97 1.09
CA GLU A 58 24.39 -22.83 2.56
C GLU A 58 24.86 -21.46 3.12
N GLN A 59 25.15 -20.47 2.28
CA GLN A 59 25.66 -19.15 2.66
C GLN A 59 24.76 -17.97 2.26
N THR A 60 23.68 -18.19 1.50
CA THR A 60 22.83 -17.09 1.02
C THR A 60 21.63 -16.89 1.95
N ALA A 61 21.68 -15.88 2.81
CA ALA A 61 20.58 -15.54 3.71
C ALA A 61 19.48 -14.76 2.98
N ALA A 62 18.48 -15.44 2.43
CA ALA A 62 17.30 -14.82 1.83
C ALA A 62 16.29 -14.41 2.91
N ASN A 63 15.96 -13.11 2.98
CA ASN A 63 15.02 -12.56 3.96
C ASN A 63 13.88 -11.79 3.28
N SER A 64 12.64 -12.20 3.54
CA SER A 64 11.44 -11.43 3.16
C SER A 64 11.21 -10.30 4.16
N ARG A 65 11.10 -9.05 3.68
CA ARG A 65 10.79 -7.88 4.52
C ARG A 65 9.72 -7.01 3.87
N ILE A 66 8.97 -6.28 4.70
CA ILE A 66 8.03 -5.27 4.22
C ILE A 66 8.81 -4.05 3.70
N ASN A 67 8.42 -3.52 2.54
CA ASN A 67 8.94 -2.26 2.03
C ASN A 67 8.21 -1.08 2.68
N LEU A 68 8.67 -0.66 3.87
CA LEU A 68 8.04 0.41 4.65
C LEU A 68 8.00 1.75 3.91
N LEU A 69 9.00 2.05 3.08
CA LEU A 69 9.04 3.29 2.31
C LEU A 69 7.92 3.30 1.26
N GLN A 70 7.82 2.22 0.49
CA GLN A 70 6.77 2.07 -0.53
C GLN A 70 5.38 2.08 0.11
N LEU A 71 5.19 1.35 1.21
CA LEU A 71 3.94 1.36 1.96
C LEU A 71 3.56 2.78 2.43
N GLY A 72 4.53 3.53 2.98
CA GLY A 72 4.31 4.90 3.42
C GLY A 72 3.88 5.83 2.27
N VAL A 73 4.54 5.73 1.11
CA VAL A 73 4.19 6.49 -0.09
C VAL A 73 2.79 6.13 -0.60
N GLU A 74 2.46 4.84 -0.68
CA GLU A 74 1.15 4.36 -1.13
C GLU A 74 0.03 4.86 -0.20
N LEU A 75 0.19 4.74 1.11
CA LEU A 75 -0.77 5.26 2.08
C LEU A 75 -0.90 6.78 1.99
N GLY A 76 0.21 7.50 1.81
CA GLY A 76 0.22 8.95 1.61
C GLY A 76 -0.59 9.37 0.38
N ILE A 77 -0.34 8.72 -0.77
CA ILE A 77 -1.07 8.97 -2.01
C ILE A 77 -2.56 8.68 -1.84
N LEU A 78 -2.92 7.55 -1.22
CA LEU A 78 -4.31 7.18 -0.95
C LEU A 78 -5.02 8.24 -0.10
N LEU A 79 -4.37 8.75 0.94
CA LEU A 79 -4.93 9.82 1.77
C LEU A 79 -5.15 11.10 0.96
N VAL A 80 -4.20 11.49 0.12
CA VAL A 80 -4.35 12.68 -0.76
C VAL A 80 -5.51 12.50 -1.73
N VAL A 81 -5.62 11.34 -2.38
CA VAL A 81 -6.69 11.04 -3.34
C VAL A 81 -8.06 11.06 -2.67
N VAL A 82 -8.21 10.41 -1.51
CA VAL A 82 -9.49 10.34 -0.79
C VAL A 82 -9.91 11.73 -0.33
N ASN A 83 -9.01 12.50 0.29
CA ASN A 83 -9.32 13.86 0.74
C ASN A 83 -9.60 14.79 -0.44
N GLY A 84 -8.83 14.70 -1.53
CA GLY A 84 -9.05 15.45 -2.76
C GLY A 84 -10.40 15.14 -3.41
N ALA A 85 -10.80 13.86 -3.47
CA ALA A 85 -12.10 13.47 -3.99
C ALA A 85 -13.26 14.02 -3.13
N VAL A 86 -13.12 13.98 -1.80
CA VAL A 86 -14.11 14.57 -0.88
C VAL A 86 -14.19 16.09 -1.07
N TYR A 87 -13.05 16.76 -1.26
CA TYR A 87 -12.99 18.20 -1.53
C TYR A 87 -13.69 18.57 -2.84
N LEU A 88 -13.39 17.88 -3.96
CA LEU A 88 -14.03 18.13 -5.25
C LEU A 88 -15.55 17.92 -5.24
N LEU A 89 -16.04 16.99 -4.41
CA LEU A 89 -17.47 16.75 -4.23
C LEU A 89 -18.15 17.83 -3.38
N LYS A 90 -17.40 18.61 -2.59
CA LYS A 90 -17.93 19.75 -1.85
C LYS A 90 -18.21 20.92 -2.80
N ASP A 91 -17.27 21.23 -3.69
CA ASP A 91 -17.39 22.37 -4.61
C ASP A 91 -18.55 22.19 -5.61
N LYS A 92 -18.76 20.97 -6.13
CA LYS A 92 -19.90 20.67 -7.01
C LYS A 92 -21.26 20.85 -6.35
N GLU A 93 -21.33 20.68 -5.03
CA GLU A 93 -22.58 20.82 -4.29
C GLU A 93 -22.91 22.29 -4.05
N GLN A 94 -21.90 23.14 -3.82
CA GLN A 94 -22.11 24.59 -3.72
C GLN A 94 -22.59 25.19 -5.05
N ALA A 95 -22.00 24.77 -6.16
CA ALA A 95 -22.42 25.21 -7.49
C ALA A 95 -23.88 24.81 -7.85
N LEU A 96 -24.38 23.70 -7.30
CA LEU A 96 -25.78 23.25 -7.51
C LEU A 96 -26.78 23.88 -6.53
N ALA A 97 -26.31 24.54 -5.47
CA ALA A 97 -27.16 25.19 -4.48
C ALA A 97 -27.35 26.70 -4.75
N GLU A 98 -26.58 27.27 -5.68
CA GLU A 98 -26.66 28.67 -6.11
C GLU A 98 -27.52 28.88 -7.36
N ASP A 99 -27.96 27.80 -8.03
CA ASP A 99 -28.97 27.77 -9.10
C ASP A 99 -30.39 27.51 -8.55
#